data_AF-A0A9E6R4V4-F1
#
_entry.id   AF-A0A9E6R4V4-F1
#
_cell.length_a   1.000
_cell.length_b   1.000
_cell.length_c   1.000
_cell.angle_alpha   90.00
_cell.angle_beta   90.00
_cell.angle_gamma   90.00
#
_symmetry.space_group_name_H-M   'P 1'
#
loop_
_entity.id
_entity.type
_entity.pdbx_description
1 polymer ?
#
loop_
_entity_poly.entity_id
_entity_poly.type
_entity_poly.pdbx_seq_one_letter_code
_entity_poly.pdbx_strand_id
1 'polypeptide(L)'
;MDSIRLKVAESFLRRMRQFLEAAGTAEETSLAYVRGPSPLGAAYAADCRFGHTFVGSFGFSIQSSVGPNSGYFDNEVDPARPFSRRVFERVARGMGHIAKAWDVREPRLLVEHYKDGFNSNMLENFSILLATGGVKRLEIDIDFSPEWKTPPDIARTLSIGIDTAAAHMMQEAAAYLRANEPPPLLRLTGTVSRLETSDRPPTLLERDGFGEIYIEWLFRGSRRVRTRVRLPIAEYYDALRAHSEGLRVSVAGYMDINGGNMSELGSPFDFEVLDD
;
A
#
# COMPACT_ATOMS: atom_id res chain seq x y z
N MET A 1 24.59 -20.98 -24.51
CA MET A 1 23.61 -21.99 -24.07
C MET A 1 22.47 -21.19 -23.49
N ASP A 2 21.43 -21.00 -24.29
CA ASP A 2 20.40 -20.01 -24.04
C ASP A 2 19.28 -20.71 -23.28
N SER A 3 19.51 -20.97 -21.99
CA SER A 3 18.57 -21.61 -21.07
C SER A 3 18.72 -21.05 -19.66
N ILE A 4 17.62 -20.68 -18.99
CA ILE A 4 17.57 -20.48 -17.53
C ILE A 4 16.97 -21.70 -16.85
N ARG A 5 17.29 -21.90 -15.57
CA ARG A 5 16.65 -22.95 -14.77
C ARG A 5 15.17 -22.63 -14.60
N LEU A 6 14.31 -23.62 -14.72
CA LEU A 6 12.85 -23.47 -14.55
C LEU A 6 12.48 -22.78 -13.22
N LYS A 7 13.18 -23.13 -12.13
CA LYS A 7 12.99 -22.51 -10.81
C LYS A 7 13.27 -21.00 -10.79
N VAL A 8 14.18 -20.51 -11.63
CA VAL A 8 14.48 -19.07 -11.77
C VAL A 8 13.32 -18.38 -12.48
N ALA A 9 12.82 -18.97 -13.58
CA ALA A 9 11.66 -18.45 -14.29
C ALA A 9 10.40 -18.39 -13.41
N GLU A 10 10.11 -19.47 -12.69
CA GLU A 10 8.99 -19.56 -11.75
C GLU A 10 9.10 -18.50 -10.63
N SER A 11 10.31 -18.35 -10.07
CA SER A 11 10.57 -17.35 -9.03
C SER A 11 10.41 -15.93 -9.58
N PHE A 12 10.91 -15.65 -10.79
CA PHE A 12 10.78 -14.34 -11.42
C PHE A 12 9.30 -13.99 -11.65
N LEU A 13 8.52 -14.89 -12.25
CA LEU A 13 7.09 -14.67 -12.50
C LEU A 13 6.31 -14.43 -11.20
N ARG A 14 6.59 -15.22 -10.15
CA ARG A 14 5.96 -15.02 -8.84
C ARG A 14 6.30 -13.65 -8.25
N ARG A 15 7.57 -13.23 -8.30
CA ARG A 15 8.01 -11.93 -7.78
C ARG A 15 7.46 -10.77 -8.59
N MET A 16 7.38 -10.94 -9.90
CA MET A 16 6.82 -9.97 -10.80
C MET A 16 5.33 -9.74 -10.53
N ARG A 17 4.55 -10.81 -10.31
CA ARG A 17 3.16 -10.68 -9.90
C ARG A 17 3.03 -9.90 -8.59
N GLN A 18 3.83 -10.22 -7.57
CA GLN A 18 3.85 -9.50 -6.29
C GLN A 18 4.23 -8.02 -6.47
N PHE A 19 5.17 -7.71 -7.37
CA PHE A 19 5.52 -6.35 -7.71
C PHE A 19 4.33 -5.59 -8.36
N LEU A 20 3.61 -6.22 -9.30
CA LEU A 20 2.43 -5.62 -9.93
C LEU A 20 1.28 -5.42 -8.93
N GLU A 21 1.06 -6.36 -8.00
CA GLU A 21 0.10 -6.22 -6.90
C GLU A 21 0.44 -5.01 -6.01
N ALA A 22 1.73 -4.84 -5.68
CA ALA A 22 2.22 -3.69 -4.93
C ALA A 22 2.08 -2.38 -5.73
N ALA A 23 2.35 -2.40 -7.04
CA ALA A 23 2.21 -1.24 -7.91
C ALA A 23 0.76 -0.75 -7.99
N GLY A 24 -0.20 -1.67 -8.18
CA GLY A 24 -1.63 -1.33 -8.15
C GLY A 24 -2.07 -0.77 -6.80
N THR A 25 -1.63 -1.39 -5.71
CA THR A 25 -1.94 -0.92 -4.35
C THR A 25 -1.36 0.47 -4.06
N ALA A 26 -0.14 0.75 -4.53
CA ALA A 26 0.51 2.03 -4.36
C ALA A 26 -0.20 3.14 -5.16
N GLU A 27 -0.67 2.86 -6.37
CA GLU A 27 -1.47 3.80 -7.16
C GLU A 27 -2.84 4.10 -6.52
N GLU A 28 -3.50 3.10 -5.94
CA GLU A 28 -4.78 3.31 -5.25
C GLU A 28 -4.64 4.16 -3.98
N THR A 29 -3.61 3.88 -3.18
CA THR A 29 -3.51 4.42 -1.81
C THR A 29 -2.58 5.61 -1.69
N SER A 30 -1.55 5.71 -2.54
CA SER A 30 -0.44 6.67 -2.44
C SER A 30 0.24 6.72 -1.07
N LEU A 31 0.13 5.65 -0.26
CA LEU A 31 0.77 5.52 1.05
C LEU A 31 2.22 5.02 0.91
N ALA A 32 3.07 5.39 1.87
CA ALA A 32 4.48 4.98 1.87
C ALA A 32 4.64 3.49 2.22
N TYR A 33 3.70 2.92 2.98
CA TYR A 33 3.60 1.49 3.21
C TYR A 33 2.14 1.02 3.37
N VAL A 34 1.83 -0.15 2.79
CA VAL A 34 0.51 -0.80 2.94
C VAL A 34 0.69 -2.23 3.44
N ARG A 35 -0.11 -2.60 4.44
CA ARG A 35 -0.15 -3.99 4.94
C ARG A 35 -0.94 -4.86 3.97
N GLY A 36 -0.20 -5.59 3.14
CA GLY A 36 -0.74 -6.51 2.15
C GLY A 36 -1.32 -5.80 0.92
N PRO A 37 -1.62 -6.57 -0.15
CA PRO A 37 -2.22 -6.01 -1.35
C PRO A 37 -3.64 -5.53 -1.09
N SER A 38 -4.01 -4.44 -1.74
CA SER A 38 -5.41 -4.01 -1.87
C SER A 38 -6.20 -4.97 -2.77
N PRO A 39 -7.54 -5.03 -2.63
CA PRO A 39 -8.37 -5.79 -3.56
C PRO A 39 -8.22 -5.32 -5.01
N LEU A 40 -8.12 -4.00 -5.25
CA LEU A 40 -7.95 -3.45 -6.59
C LEU A 40 -6.57 -3.76 -7.16
N GLY A 41 -5.50 -3.63 -6.36
CA GLY A 41 -4.15 -4.01 -6.77
C GLY A 41 -3.99 -5.50 -7.07
N ALA A 42 -4.66 -6.37 -6.29
CA ALA A 42 -4.70 -7.81 -6.55
C ALA A 42 -5.44 -8.14 -7.86
N ALA A 43 -6.60 -7.51 -8.10
CA ALA A 43 -7.36 -7.67 -9.34
C ALA A 43 -6.54 -7.20 -10.56
N TYR A 44 -5.90 -6.04 -10.45
CA TYR A 44 -5.03 -5.50 -11.49
C TYR A 44 -3.89 -6.45 -11.88
N ALA A 45 -3.18 -7.02 -10.90
CA ALA A 45 -2.10 -7.96 -11.19
C ALA A 45 -2.60 -9.27 -11.81
N ALA A 46 -3.82 -9.70 -11.48
CA ALA A 46 -4.46 -10.87 -12.08
C ALA A 46 -4.88 -10.63 -13.54
N ASP A 47 -5.24 -9.39 -13.90
CA ASP A 47 -5.60 -8.99 -15.27
C ASP A 47 -4.37 -8.81 -16.19
N CYS A 48 -3.17 -8.70 -15.63
CA CYS A 48 -1.92 -8.63 -16.40
C CYS A 48 -1.62 -9.98 -17.07
N ARG A 49 -1.10 -9.93 -18.30
CA ARG A 49 -0.81 -11.13 -19.12
C ARG A 49 0.68 -11.32 -19.31
N PHE A 50 1.12 -12.57 -19.31
CA PHE A 50 2.46 -12.93 -19.72
C PHE A 50 2.51 -13.05 -21.26
N GLY A 51 3.35 -12.23 -21.90
CA GLY A 51 3.56 -12.22 -23.34
C GLY A 51 4.57 -13.28 -23.81
N HIS A 52 4.89 -13.25 -25.10
CA HIS A 52 5.88 -14.16 -25.68
C HIS A 52 7.30 -13.84 -25.21
N THR A 53 8.10 -14.89 -25.00
CA THR A 53 9.54 -14.78 -24.77
C THR A 53 10.27 -14.53 -26.09
N PHE A 54 11.31 -13.70 -26.09
CA PHE A 54 12.12 -13.41 -27.27
C PHE A 54 13.21 -14.49 -27.48
N VAL A 55 13.57 -14.76 -28.74
CA VAL A 55 14.64 -15.71 -29.07
C VAL A 55 16.00 -15.03 -28.93
N GLY A 56 16.92 -15.62 -28.17
CA GLY A 56 18.29 -15.11 -27.99
C GLY A 56 18.53 -14.26 -26.72
N SER A 57 17.48 -13.97 -25.94
CA SER A 57 17.58 -13.37 -24.60
C SER A 57 16.47 -13.91 -23.69
N PHE A 58 16.73 -14.04 -22.39
CA PHE A 58 15.70 -14.39 -21.40
C PHE A 58 14.86 -13.17 -21.03
N GLY A 59 14.16 -12.62 -22.02
CA GLY A 59 13.21 -11.53 -21.83
C GLY A 59 11.85 -12.06 -21.37
N PHE A 60 11.27 -11.39 -20.37
CA PHE A 60 9.89 -11.60 -19.94
C PHE A 60 9.07 -10.41 -20.42
N SER A 61 8.03 -10.65 -21.21
CA SER A 61 7.07 -9.62 -21.60
C SER A 61 5.83 -9.69 -20.72
N ILE A 62 5.38 -8.54 -20.23
CA ILE A 62 4.16 -8.43 -19.44
C ILE A 62 3.29 -7.37 -20.10
N GLN A 63 2.03 -7.71 -20.29
CA GLN A 63 1.06 -6.86 -20.92
C GLN A 63 0.02 -6.44 -19.89
N SER A 64 -0.20 -5.13 -19.79
CA SER A 64 -1.25 -4.54 -18.97
C SER A 64 -2.26 -3.89 -19.88
N SER A 65 -3.50 -4.39 -19.83
CA SER A 65 -4.56 -3.88 -20.68
C SER A 65 -4.95 -2.48 -20.25
N VAL A 66 -4.90 -1.54 -21.19
CA VAL A 66 -5.43 -0.20 -21.01
C VAL A 66 -6.74 -0.13 -21.81
N GLY A 67 -7.82 0.28 -21.15
CA GLY A 67 -9.11 0.44 -21.82
C GLY A 67 -9.06 1.47 -22.95
N PRO A 68 -10.05 1.49 -23.85
CA PRO A 68 -10.10 2.43 -24.96
C PRO A 68 -10.16 3.86 -24.45
N ASN A 69 -9.53 4.78 -25.16
CA ASN A 69 -9.70 6.21 -24.92
C ASN A 69 -11.08 6.64 -25.44
N SER A 70 -12.10 6.59 -24.57
CA SER A 70 -13.49 6.92 -24.95
C SER A 70 -13.75 8.43 -25.08
N GLY A 71 -12.78 9.30 -24.78
CA GLY A 71 -12.94 10.75 -24.78
C GLY A 71 -12.93 11.41 -26.16
N TYR A 72 -12.79 10.66 -27.26
CA TYR A 72 -12.81 11.22 -28.61
C TYR A 72 -14.14 11.92 -28.98
N PHE A 73 -15.23 11.71 -28.22
CA PHE A 73 -16.55 12.27 -28.52
C PHE A 73 -16.93 13.50 -27.69
N ASP A 74 -16.20 13.82 -26.61
CA ASP A 74 -16.53 14.92 -25.70
C ASP A 74 -15.33 15.87 -25.58
N ASN A 75 -15.31 16.92 -26.42
CA ASN A 75 -14.18 17.83 -26.63
C ASN A 75 -13.87 18.78 -25.44
N GLU A 76 -14.46 18.58 -24.26
CA GLU A 76 -14.34 19.52 -23.13
C GLU A 76 -13.63 18.97 -21.90
N VAL A 77 -13.39 17.66 -21.80
CA VAL A 77 -12.70 17.06 -20.65
C VAL A 77 -11.71 15.99 -21.10
N ASP A 78 -10.42 16.20 -20.82
CA ASP A 78 -9.39 15.16 -20.97
C ASP A 78 -9.82 13.94 -20.13
N PRO A 79 -10.13 12.78 -20.75
CA PRO A 79 -10.68 11.64 -20.03
C PRO A 79 -9.69 11.16 -18.98
N ALA A 80 -10.21 10.81 -17.80
CA ALA A 80 -9.41 10.25 -16.73
C ALA A 80 -8.67 9.00 -17.25
N ARG A 81 -7.33 9.03 -17.19
CA ARG A 81 -6.49 7.91 -17.63
C ARG A 81 -6.88 6.63 -16.89
N PRO A 82 -6.94 5.45 -17.55
CA PRO A 82 -7.35 4.20 -16.92
C PRO A 82 -6.43 3.84 -15.76
N PHE A 83 -6.94 3.12 -14.77
CA PHE A 83 -6.16 2.71 -13.60
C PHE A 83 -4.85 2.00 -14.01
N SER A 84 -4.95 0.99 -14.87
CA SER A 84 -3.79 0.24 -15.40
C SER A 84 -2.72 1.13 -16.03
N ARG A 85 -3.16 2.20 -16.71
CA ARG A 85 -2.25 3.17 -17.32
C ARG A 85 -1.48 3.93 -16.25
N ARG A 86 -2.18 4.47 -15.24
CA ARG A 86 -1.55 5.22 -14.16
C ARG A 86 -0.59 4.37 -13.32
N VAL A 87 -0.92 3.09 -13.10
CA VAL A 87 -0.02 2.14 -12.45
C VAL A 87 1.31 2.03 -13.19
N PHE A 88 1.31 1.83 -14.51
CA PHE A 88 2.56 1.74 -15.28
C PHE A 88 3.30 3.07 -15.40
N GLU A 89 2.60 4.20 -15.41
CA GLU A 89 3.26 5.51 -15.34
C GLU A 89 3.99 5.70 -13.99
N ARG A 90 3.37 5.30 -12.89
CA ARG A 90 4.00 5.25 -11.56
C ARG A 90 5.21 4.33 -11.56
N VAL A 91 5.09 3.16 -12.19
CA VAL A 91 6.20 2.22 -12.35
C VAL A 91 7.37 2.87 -13.11
N ALA A 92 7.08 3.53 -14.23
CA ALA A 92 8.09 4.24 -15.02
C ALA A 92 8.76 5.34 -14.18
N ARG A 93 8.01 6.21 -13.50
CA ARG A 93 8.58 7.24 -12.60
C ARG A 93 9.51 6.63 -11.55
N GLY A 94 9.03 5.59 -10.86
CA GLY A 94 9.80 4.90 -9.84
C GLY A 94 11.11 4.31 -10.35
N MET A 95 11.12 3.72 -11.55
CA MET A 95 12.37 3.27 -12.19
C MET A 95 13.33 4.42 -12.47
N GLY A 96 12.81 5.56 -12.93
CA GLY A 96 13.59 6.78 -13.11
C GLY A 96 14.20 7.29 -11.80
N HIS A 97 13.44 7.26 -10.70
CA HIS A 97 13.94 7.63 -9.38
C HIS A 97 15.02 6.66 -8.89
N ILE A 98 14.87 5.35 -9.13
CA ILE A 98 15.89 4.33 -8.79
C ILE A 98 17.17 4.57 -9.57
N ALA A 99 17.08 4.73 -10.90
CA ALA A 99 18.25 5.00 -11.73
C ALA A 99 18.99 6.26 -11.27
N LYS A 100 18.24 7.36 -11.06
CA LYS A 100 18.81 8.62 -10.56
C LYS A 100 19.44 8.46 -9.18
N ALA A 101 18.75 7.82 -8.23
CA ALA A 101 19.26 7.59 -6.88
C ALA A 101 20.53 6.74 -6.87
N TRP A 102 20.62 5.75 -7.75
CA TRP A 102 21.79 4.92 -7.93
C TRP A 102 22.98 5.71 -8.50
N ASP A 103 22.73 6.54 -9.51
CA ASP A 103 23.76 7.37 -10.16
C ASP A 103 24.37 8.39 -9.18
N VAL A 104 23.53 9.07 -8.39
CA VAL A 104 23.99 10.09 -7.42
C VAL A 104 24.31 9.53 -6.03
N ARG A 105 24.12 8.22 -5.81
CA ARG A 105 24.33 7.53 -4.53
C ARG A 105 23.52 8.13 -3.37
N GLU A 106 22.28 8.53 -3.63
CA GLU A 106 21.40 9.19 -2.64
C GLU A 106 20.09 8.40 -2.46
N PRO A 107 20.00 7.52 -1.44
CA PRO A 107 18.79 6.74 -1.15
C PRO A 107 17.58 7.60 -0.77
N ARG A 108 17.78 8.82 -0.25
CA ARG A 108 16.67 9.71 0.16
C ARG A 108 15.76 10.09 -1.00
N LEU A 109 16.26 10.10 -2.24
CA LEU A 109 15.43 10.33 -3.41
C LEU A 109 14.29 9.31 -3.54
N LEU A 110 14.49 8.06 -3.10
CA LEU A 110 13.44 7.04 -3.11
C LEU A 110 12.39 7.30 -2.02
N VAL A 111 12.83 7.86 -0.90
CA VAL A 111 11.96 8.23 0.21
C VAL A 111 11.14 9.48 -0.15
N GLU A 112 11.74 10.49 -0.78
CA GLU A 112 11.04 11.74 -1.12
C GLU A 112 10.00 11.55 -2.23
N HIS A 113 10.24 10.62 -3.17
CA HIS A 113 9.39 10.36 -4.33
C HIS A 113 8.52 9.10 -4.19
N TYR A 114 8.22 8.67 -2.96
CA TYR A 114 7.37 7.48 -2.78
C TYR A 114 5.94 7.69 -3.30
N LYS A 115 5.43 8.93 -3.31
CA LYS A 115 4.03 9.26 -3.64
C LYS A 115 3.72 9.10 -5.13
N ASP A 116 4.68 9.40 -5.99
CA ASP A 116 4.58 9.35 -7.46
C ASP A 116 5.45 8.24 -8.07
N GLY A 117 6.33 7.61 -7.28
CA GLY A 117 7.15 6.46 -7.66
C GLY A 117 6.90 5.22 -6.78
N PHE A 118 7.99 4.55 -6.37
CA PHE A 118 7.89 3.30 -5.61
C PHE A 118 7.73 3.59 -4.12
N ASN A 119 6.70 3.00 -3.51
CA ASN A 119 6.57 2.96 -2.06
C ASN A 119 7.35 1.78 -1.46
N SER A 120 7.29 1.60 -0.13
CA SER A 120 8.01 0.54 0.59
C SER A 120 7.75 -0.85 0.01
N ASN A 121 6.48 -1.20 -0.28
CA ASN A 121 6.12 -2.51 -0.82
C ASN A 121 6.69 -2.71 -2.23
N MET A 122 6.65 -1.68 -3.09
CA MET A 122 7.22 -1.77 -4.43
C MET A 122 8.75 -1.91 -4.40
N LEU A 123 9.44 -1.11 -3.58
CA LEU A 123 10.90 -1.17 -3.41
C LEU A 123 11.34 -2.56 -2.91
N GLU A 124 10.66 -3.11 -1.92
CA GLU A 124 10.95 -4.44 -1.38
C GLU A 124 10.78 -5.53 -2.45
N ASN A 125 9.62 -5.57 -3.12
CA ASN A 125 9.35 -6.57 -4.15
C ASN A 125 10.30 -6.45 -5.34
N PHE A 126 10.61 -5.23 -5.77
CA PHE A 126 11.51 -4.99 -6.90
C PHE A 126 12.97 -5.32 -6.56
N SER A 127 13.42 -5.03 -5.33
CA SER A 127 14.76 -5.43 -4.87
C SER A 127 14.95 -6.96 -4.90
N ILE A 128 13.92 -7.71 -4.51
CA ILE A 128 13.93 -9.18 -4.54
C ILE A 128 13.87 -9.68 -5.99
N LEU A 129 13.06 -9.05 -6.85
CA LEU A 129 12.98 -9.36 -8.27
C LEU A 129 14.35 -9.25 -8.94
N LEU A 130 15.08 -8.15 -8.69
CA LEU A 130 16.43 -7.92 -9.21
C LEU A 130 17.41 -9.01 -8.76
N ALA A 131 17.33 -9.44 -7.49
CA ALA A 131 18.19 -10.50 -6.97
C ALA A 131 17.87 -11.90 -7.52
N THR A 132 16.66 -12.11 -8.07
CA THR A 132 16.17 -13.45 -8.47
C THR A 132 16.85 -13.98 -9.75
N GLY A 133 17.31 -13.10 -10.63
CA GLY A 133 17.85 -13.48 -11.95
C GLY A 133 19.32 -13.93 -11.96
N GLY A 134 20.08 -13.69 -10.89
CA GLY A 134 21.54 -13.95 -10.88
C GLY A 134 22.33 -13.12 -11.90
N VAL A 135 21.71 -12.09 -12.48
CA VAL A 135 22.31 -11.17 -13.45
C VAL A 135 22.93 -9.97 -12.73
N LYS A 136 23.93 -9.32 -13.34
CA LYS A 136 24.50 -8.08 -12.79
C LYS A 136 23.57 -6.89 -13.00
N ARG A 137 22.80 -6.90 -14.09
CA ARG A 137 21.97 -5.79 -14.53
C ARG A 137 20.70 -6.33 -15.19
N LEU A 138 19.59 -5.68 -14.90
CA LEU A 138 18.29 -5.94 -15.51
C LEU A 138 17.95 -4.77 -16.42
N GLU A 139 17.76 -5.05 -17.71
CA GLU A 139 17.20 -4.08 -18.65
C GLU A 139 15.68 -4.18 -18.63
N ILE A 140 15.01 -3.03 -18.57
CA ILE A 140 13.56 -2.94 -18.55
C ILE A 140 13.13 -1.93 -19.60
N ASP A 141 12.29 -2.40 -20.52
CA ASP A 141 11.66 -1.60 -21.54
C ASP A 141 10.16 -1.53 -21.28
N ILE A 142 9.59 -0.33 -21.33
CA ILE A 142 8.17 -0.05 -21.18
C ILE A 142 7.69 0.59 -22.47
N ASP A 143 6.78 -0.11 -23.16
CA ASP A 143 6.07 0.41 -24.32
C ASP A 143 4.63 0.77 -23.92
N PHE A 144 4.26 2.02 -24.18
CA PHE A 144 2.97 2.57 -23.80
C PHE A 144 2.05 2.61 -25.03
N SER A 145 0.80 2.18 -24.87
CA SER A 145 -0.20 2.32 -25.93
C SER A 145 -0.29 3.78 -26.41
N PRO A 146 -0.27 4.02 -27.74
CA PRO A 146 -0.34 5.36 -28.31
C PRO A 146 -1.73 6.01 -28.17
N GLU A 147 -2.77 5.24 -27.82
CA GLU A 147 -4.13 5.76 -27.58
C GLU A 147 -4.19 6.75 -26.40
N TRP A 148 -3.21 6.65 -25.48
CA TRP A 148 -3.10 7.49 -24.30
C TRP A 148 -1.79 8.27 -24.35
N LYS A 149 -1.87 9.60 -24.29
CA LYS A 149 -0.69 10.48 -24.30
C LYS A 149 0.26 10.13 -23.16
N THR A 150 1.53 9.89 -23.50
CA THR A 150 2.58 9.65 -22.51
C THR A 150 3.02 10.97 -21.87
N PRO A 151 3.01 11.05 -20.52
CA PRO A 151 3.51 12.23 -19.82
C PRO A 151 4.99 12.53 -20.15
N PRO A 152 5.37 13.82 -20.32
CA PRO A 152 6.74 14.18 -20.71
C PRO A 152 7.82 13.76 -19.70
N ASP A 153 7.46 13.69 -18.42
CA ASP A 153 8.34 13.31 -17.31
C ASP A 153 8.81 11.84 -17.39
N ILE A 154 8.01 10.95 -17.99
CA ILE A 154 8.35 9.52 -18.11
C ILE A 154 8.84 9.13 -19.51
N ALA A 155 8.74 10.01 -20.50
CA ALA A 155 9.16 9.71 -21.88
C ALA A 155 10.65 9.34 -22.00
N ARG A 156 11.48 9.77 -21.04
CA ARG A 156 12.92 9.46 -20.97
C ARG A 156 13.24 8.18 -20.18
N THR A 157 12.21 7.55 -19.62
CA THR A 157 12.32 6.50 -18.60
C THR A 157 11.76 5.17 -19.14
N LEU A 158 11.53 5.10 -20.45
CA LEU A 158 10.93 3.95 -21.15
C LEU A 158 11.91 2.79 -21.34
N SER A 159 13.22 3.03 -21.20
CA SER A 159 14.25 2.00 -21.24
C SER A 159 15.30 2.32 -20.19
N ILE A 160 15.43 1.45 -19.18
CA ILE A 160 16.38 1.63 -18.08
C ILE A 160 17.03 0.30 -17.73
N GLY A 161 18.36 0.34 -17.60
CA GLY A 161 19.14 -0.73 -16.99
C GLY A 161 19.43 -0.46 -15.53
N ILE A 162 19.03 -1.38 -14.65
CA ILE A 162 19.22 -1.28 -13.21
C ILE A 162 20.21 -2.35 -12.75
N ASP A 163 21.30 -1.92 -12.12
CA ASP A 163 22.26 -2.84 -11.50
C ASP A 163 21.63 -3.53 -10.29
N THR A 164 21.86 -4.83 -10.16
CA THR A 164 21.33 -5.61 -9.03
C THR A 164 21.95 -5.20 -7.69
N ALA A 165 23.10 -4.51 -7.72
CA ALA A 165 23.70 -3.88 -6.55
C ALA A 165 22.83 -2.74 -5.96
N ALA A 166 21.90 -2.17 -6.72
CA ALA A 166 20.93 -1.18 -6.22
C ALA A 166 19.92 -1.80 -5.23
N ALA A 167 19.80 -3.13 -5.16
CA ALA A 167 18.84 -3.80 -4.29
C ALA A 167 18.99 -3.41 -2.81
N HIS A 168 20.22 -3.25 -2.32
CA HIS A 168 20.46 -2.86 -0.92
C HIS A 168 19.92 -1.45 -0.62
N MET A 169 20.19 -0.48 -1.52
CA MET A 169 19.67 0.88 -1.41
C MET A 169 18.14 0.89 -1.37
N MET A 170 17.50 0.09 -2.22
CA MET A 170 16.03 -0.03 -2.22
C MET A 170 15.49 -0.64 -0.93
N GLN A 171 16.19 -1.63 -0.35
CA GLN A 171 15.80 -2.25 0.92
C GLN A 171 15.92 -1.27 2.09
N GLU A 172 16.97 -0.47 2.15
CA GLU A 172 17.13 0.59 3.15
C GLU A 172 16.00 1.62 3.06
N ALA A 173 15.72 2.11 1.84
CA ALA A 173 14.63 3.06 1.62
C ALA A 173 13.26 2.44 1.97
N ALA A 174 13.03 1.17 1.62
CA ALA A 174 11.80 0.46 1.96
C ALA A 174 11.61 0.33 3.48
N ALA A 175 12.67 0.00 4.21
CA ALA A 175 12.66 -0.11 5.66
C ALA A 175 12.40 1.26 6.32
N TYR A 176 13.02 2.33 5.81
CA TYR A 176 12.78 3.68 6.28
C TYR A 176 11.32 4.11 6.09
N LEU A 177 10.77 3.93 4.88
CA LEU A 177 9.37 4.27 4.59
C LEU A 177 8.40 3.48 5.48
N ARG A 178 8.66 2.20 5.72
CA ARG A 178 7.84 1.36 6.60
C ARG A 178 7.87 1.83 8.05
N ALA A 179 9.04 2.21 8.55
CA ALA A 179 9.22 2.65 9.93
C ALA A 179 8.65 4.05 10.20
N ASN A 180 8.56 4.90 9.18
CA ASN A 180 8.08 6.28 9.28
C ASN A 180 6.68 6.49 8.67
N GLU A 181 5.98 5.41 8.31
CA GLU A 181 4.58 5.49 7.88
C GLU A 181 3.73 5.95 9.07
N PRO A 182 3.03 7.09 8.97
CA PRO A 182 2.15 7.52 10.03
C PRO A 182 1.03 6.50 10.22
N PRO A 183 0.61 6.19 11.46
CA PRO A 183 -0.50 5.29 11.68
C PRO A 183 -1.75 5.86 10.98
N PRO A 184 -2.55 5.03 10.28
CA PRO A 184 -3.68 5.53 9.52
C PRO A 184 -4.74 6.09 10.47
N LEU A 185 -5.27 7.27 10.13
CA LEU A 185 -6.46 7.81 10.78
C LEU A 185 -7.67 6.97 10.37
N LEU A 186 -8.41 6.49 11.36
CA LEU A 186 -9.51 5.55 11.16
C LEU A 186 -10.68 5.90 12.07
N ARG A 187 -11.91 5.81 11.54
CA ARG A 187 -13.14 5.84 12.34
C ARG A 187 -13.64 4.41 12.51
N LEU A 188 -13.68 3.96 13.76
CA LEU A 188 -14.25 2.68 14.15
C LEU A 188 -15.74 2.85 14.36
N THR A 189 -16.55 1.93 13.82
CA THR A 189 -17.98 1.87 14.12
C THR A 189 -18.36 0.44 14.46
N GLY A 190 -18.80 0.21 15.69
CA GLY A 190 -18.98 -1.15 16.22
C GLY A 190 -19.74 -1.19 17.53
N THR A 191 -19.66 -2.31 18.23
CA THR A 191 -20.29 -2.51 19.55
C THR A 191 -19.22 -2.68 20.61
N VAL A 192 -19.46 -2.14 21.81
CA VAL A 192 -18.58 -2.35 22.96
C VAL A 192 -18.71 -3.80 23.41
N SER A 193 -17.61 -4.55 23.38
CA SER A 193 -17.55 -5.99 23.69
C SER A 193 -17.01 -6.29 25.09
N ARG A 194 -16.20 -5.38 25.64
CA ARG A 194 -15.60 -5.49 26.97
C ARG A 194 -15.25 -4.09 27.47
N LEU A 195 -15.39 -3.88 28.77
CA LEU A 195 -14.91 -2.70 29.47
C LEU A 195 -13.91 -3.13 30.54
N GLU A 196 -12.81 -2.40 30.63
CA GLU A 196 -11.80 -2.55 31.66
C GLU A 196 -11.56 -1.20 32.31
N THR A 197 -11.57 -1.22 33.63
CA THR A 197 -11.21 -0.08 34.43
C THR A 197 -9.90 -0.43 35.13
N SER A 198 -8.90 0.45 35.11
CA SER A 198 -7.73 0.29 35.98
C SER A 198 -8.21 0.07 37.42
N ASP A 199 -7.50 -0.73 38.22
CA ASP A 199 -7.88 -1.39 39.51
C ASP A 199 -8.62 -0.58 40.60
N ARG A 200 -8.95 0.70 40.37
CA ARG A 200 -9.91 1.48 41.14
C ARG A 200 -10.98 2.07 40.21
N PRO A 201 -12.29 1.89 40.48
CA PRO A 201 -13.32 2.60 39.73
C PRO A 201 -13.06 4.12 39.83
N PRO A 202 -12.84 4.82 38.71
CA PRO A 202 -12.59 6.24 38.68
C PRO A 202 -13.81 6.91 39.30
N THR A 203 -13.61 7.49 40.47
CA THR A 203 -14.64 8.35 41.04
C THR A 203 -14.79 9.55 40.10
N LEU A 204 -16.01 10.09 39.98
CA LEU A 204 -16.31 11.28 39.15
C LEU A 204 -15.45 12.53 39.49
N LEU A 205 -14.61 12.43 40.52
CA LEU A 205 -13.69 13.46 41.01
C LEU A 205 -12.28 13.35 40.38
N GLU A 206 -11.92 12.21 39.78
CA GLU A 206 -10.63 12.02 39.11
C GLU A 206 -10.70 12.52 37.66
N ARG A 207 -10.34 13.80 37.47
CA ARG A 207 -10.36 14.47 36.15
C ARG A 207 -9.42 13.88 35.11
N ASP A 208 -8.39 13.14 35.54
CA ASP A 208 -7.36 12.56 34.67
C ASP A 208 -7.48 11.03 34.53
N GLY A 209 -8.62 10.46 34.94
CA GLY A 209 -8.91 9.03 34.82
C GLY A 209 -9.21 8.61 33.39
N PHE A 210 -8.78 7.41 33.02
CA PHE A 210 -9.10 6.79 31.73
C PHE A 210 -9.76 5.43 31.96
N GLY A 211 -10.70 5.09 31.12
CA GLY A 211 -11.26 3.74 31.01
C GLY A 211 -10.85 3.11 29.69
N GLU A 212 -10.74 1.78 29.69
CA GLU A 212 -10.40 1.03 28.49
C GLU A 212 -11.62 0.27 28.00
N ILE A 213 -11.93 0.42 26.72
CA ILE A 213 -13.01 -0.31 26.07
C ILE A 213 -12.46 -1.13 24.92
N TYR A 214 -13.17 -2.19 24.59
CA TYR A 214 -12.88 -3.03 23.44
C TYR A 214 -14.05 -2.95 22.47
N ILE A 215 -13.82 -2.37 21.31
CA ILE A 215 -14.84 -2.26 20.26
C ILE A 215 -14.68 -3.43 19.30
N GLU A 216 -15.75 -4.19 19.09
CA GLU A 216 -15.85 -5.17 18.01
C GLU A 216 -16.48 -4.51 16.79
N TRP A 217 -15.77 -4.59 15.66
CA TRP A 217 -16.17 -3.92 14.43
C TRP A 217 -15.69 -4.69 13.18
N LEU A 218 -16.18 -4.29 12.02
CA LEU A 218 -15.81 -4.91 10.73
C LEU A 218 -14.67 -4.14 10.06
N PHE A 219 -13.45 -4.68 10.12
CA PHE A 219 -12.31 -4.17 9.37
C PHE A 219 -12.52 -4.44 7.88
N ARG A 220 -12.52 -3.36 7.07
CA ARG A 220 -12.77 -3.41 5.62
C ARG A 220 -13.98 -4.27 5.23
N GLY A 221 -15.06 -4.18 6.02
CA GLY A 221 -16.35 -4.82 5.74
C GLY A 221 -16.38 -6.36 5.78
N SER A 222 -15.29 -7.04 6.15
CA SER A 222 -15.17 -8.50 5.97
C SER A 222 -14.66 -9.24 7.20
N ARG A 223 -13.72 -8.65 7.96
CA ARG A 223 -13.13 -9.30 9.13
C ARG A 223 -13.59 -8.62 10.42
N ARG A 224 -14.19 -9.39 11.34
CA ARG A 224 -14.42 -8.91 12.71
C ARG A 224 -13.09 -8.79 13.44
N VAL A 225 -12.82 -7.60 13.96
CA VAL A 225 -11.61 -7.29 14.73
C VAL A 225 -12.05 -6.64 16.04
N ARG A 226 -11.32 -6.95 17.11
CA ARG A 226 -11.48 -6.30 18.40
C ARG A 226 -10.34 -5.29 18.58
N THR A 227 -10.71 -4.05 18.85
CA THR A 227 -9.76 -2.93 19.00
C THR A 227 -9.89 -2.33 20.39
N ARG A 228 -8.76 -2.24 21.11
CA ARG A 228 -8.67 -1.57 22.40
C ARG A 228 -8.63 -0.06 22.18
N VAL A 229 -9.44 0.67 22.94
CA VAL A 229 -9.54 2.13 22.90
C VAL A 229 -9.49 2.65 24.33
N ARG A 230 -8.62 3.62 24.58
CA ARG A 230 -8.48 4.27 25.88
C ARG A 230 -9.22 5.60 25.86
N LEU A 231 -10.33 5.68 26.56
CA LEU A 231 -11.20 6.85 26.58
C LEU A 231 -11.02 7.66 27.87
N PRO A 232 -11.20 8.99 27.82
CA PRO A 232 -11.44 9.80 29.01
C PRO A 232 -12.64 9.27 29.80
N ILE A 233 -12.66 9.51 31.11
CA ILE A 233 -13.70 8.94 31.99
C ILE A 233 -15.14 9.33 31.59
N ALA A 234 -15.36 10.54 31.06
CA ALA A 234 -16.68 10.98 30.61
C ALA A 234 -17.20 10.10 29.46
N GLU A 235 -16.39 9.91 28.42
CA GLU A 235 -16.72 9.07 27.26
C GLU A 235 -16.79 7.59 27.63
N TYR A 236 -16.02 7.14 28.63
CA TYR A 236 -16.11 5.78 29.14
C TYR A 236 -17.49 5.46 29.75
N TYR A 237 -18.11 6.42 30.45
CA TYR A 237 -19.48 6.23 30.97
C TYR A 237 -20.52 6.15 29.84
N ASP A 238 -20.36 6.92 28.77
CA ASP A 238 -21.20 6.78 27.58
C ASP A 238 -21.01 5.42 26.91
N ALA A 239 -19.77 4.91 26.85
CA ALA A 239 -19.47 3.56 26.36
C ALA A 239 -20.07 2.47 27.26
N LEU A 240 -20.08 2.66 28.58
CA LEU A 240 -20.74 1.77 29.54
C LEU A 240 -22.24 1.71 29.31
N ARG A 241 -22.89 2.87 29.11
CA ARG A 241 -24.31 2.97 28.75
C ARG A 241 -24.58 2.21 27.45
N ALA A 242 -23.82 2.52 26.40
CA ALA A 242 -23.94 1.87 25.10
C ALA A 242 -23.77 0.35 25.17
N HIS A 243 -22.81 -0.14 25.97
CA HIS A 243 -22.65 -1.57 26.21
C HIS A 243 -23.87 -2.21 26.88
N SER A 244 -24.42 -1.56 27.91
CA SER A 244 -25.58 -2.07 28.64
C SER A 244 -26.86 -2.09 27.81
N GLU A 245 -27.00 -1.15 26.88
CA GLU A 245 -28.17 -0.99 26.00
C GLU A 245 -28.00 -1.69 24.64
N GLY A 246 -26.82 -2.25 24.36
CA GLY A 246 -26.50 -2.89 23.09
C GLY A 246 -26.35 -1.93 21.91
N LEU A 247 -26.12 -0.64 22.18
CA LEU A 247 -25.97 0.40 21.17
C LEU A 247 -24.62 0.33 20.46
N ARG A 248 -24.56 0.92 19.28
CA ARG A 248 -23.33 1.06 18.52
C ARG A 248 -22.59 2.32 18.94
N VAL A 249 -21.27 2.30 18.80
CA VAL A 249 -20.40 3.43 19.08
C VAL A 249 -19.54 3.75 17.86
N SER A 250 -19.21 5.02 17.70
CA SER A 250 -18.27 5.54 16.72
C SER A 250 -17.11 6.23 17.45
N VAL A 251 -15.88 5.99 17.03
CA VAL A 251 -14.70 6.70 17.55
C VAL A 251 -13.64 6.83 16.47
N ALA A 252 -13.03 8.00 16.35
CA ALA A 252 -11.92 8.26 15.43
C ALA A 252 -10.58 8.19 16.18
N GLY A 253 -9.50 7.82 15.48
CA GLY A 253 -8.16 7.80 16.07
C GLY A 253 -7.13 7.19 15.13
N TYR A 254 -5.90 7.10 15.62
CA TYR A 254 -4.76 6.58 14.88
C TYR A 254 -4.60 5.09 15.17
N MET A 255 -4.78 4.26 14.14
CA MET A 255 -4.78 2.81 14.34
C MET A 255 -3.35 2.28 14.43
N ASP A 256 -2.97 1.81 15.62
CA ASP A 256 -1.74 1.03 15.81
C ASP A 256 -2.06 -0.46 15.68
N ILE A 257 -1.64 -1.02 14.55
CA ILE A 257 -1.73 -2.45 14.29
C ILE A 257 -0.42 -3.09 14.73
N ASN A 258 -0.16 -3.16 16.04
CA ASN A 258 0.91 -4.03 16.53
C ASN A 258 0.56 -5.48 16.15
N GLY A 259 1.51 -6.20 15.55
CA GLY A 259 1.30 -7.49 14.87
C GLY A 259 0.83 -8.68 15.73
N GLY A 260 0.20 -8.44 16.87
CA GLY A 260 -0.51 -9.42 17.69
C GLY A 260 -2.01 -9.51 17.39
N ASN A 261 -2.73 -10.30 18.18
CA ASN A 261 -4.18 -10.51 18.06
C ASN A 261 -5.05 -9.29 18.43
N MET A 262 -4.43 -8.18 18.87
CA MET A 262 -5.12 -7.04 19.44
C MET A 262 -4.59 -5.75 18.81
N SER A 263 -5.48 -5.00 18.16
CA SER A 263 -5.18 -3.67 17.64
C SER A 263 -5.53 -2.60 18.66
N GLU A 264 -4.81 -1.49 18.64
CA GLU A 264 -5.04 -0.36 19.53
C GLU A 264 -5.40 0.87 18.70
N LEU A 265 -6.40 1.63 19.15
CA LEU A 265 -6.69 2.95 18.62
C LEU A 265 -5.99 3.99 19.49
N GLY A 266 -4.86 4.49 19.00
CA GLY A 266 -4.10 5.55 19.63
C GLY A 266 -4.77 6.91 19.45
N SER A 267 -4.65 7.77 20.47
CA SER A 267 -5.20 9.13 20.51
C SER A 267 -6.65 9.21 19.99
N PRO A 268 -7.61 8.51 20.63
CA PRO A 268 -9.00 8.55 20.21
C PRO A 268 -9.63 9.94 20.40
N PHE A 269 -10.55 10.28 19.51
CA PHE A 269 -11.35 11.51 19.52
C PHE A 269 -12.69 11.29 18.81
N ASP A 270 -13.62 12.25 18.93
CA ASP A 270 -14.99 12.17 18.40
C ASP A 270 -15.71 10.86 18.79
N PHE A 271 -15.67 10.51 20.08
CA PHE A 271 -16.45 9.39 20.59
C PHE A 271 -17.93 9.74 20.60
N GLU A 272 -18.74 8.90 19.95
CA GLU A 272 -20.18 9.09 19.83
C GLU A 272 -20.90 7.75 20.06
N VAL A 273 -22.01 7.80 20.79
CA VAL A 273 -22.98 6.70 20.84
C VAL A 273 -23.96 6.92 19.70
N LEU A 274 -24.14 5.90 18.86
CA LEU A 274 -25.06 5.92 17.73
C LEU A 274 -26.39 5.34 18.19
N ASP A 275 -27.38 6.21 18.33
CA ASP A 275 -28.78 5.81 18.46
C ASP A 275 -29.29 5.45 17.05
N ASP A 276 -29.80 4.22 16.88
CA ASP A 276 -30.42 3.78 15.61
C ASP A 276 -31.71 4.55 15.30
#